data_AF-A0A9W8YEJ8-F1
#
_entry.id   AF-A0A9W8YEJ8-F1
#
_cell.length_a   1.000
_cell.length_b   1.000
_cell.length_c   1.000
_cell.angle_alpha   90.00
_cell.angle_beta   90.00
_cell.angle_gamma   90.00
#
_symmetry.space_group_name_H-M   'P 1'
#
loop_
_entity.id
_entity.type
_entity.pdbx_description
1 polymer ?
#
loop_
_entity_poly.entity_id
_entity_poly.type
_entity_poly.pdbx_seq_one_letter_code
_entity_poly.pdbx_strand_id
1 'polypeptide(L)'
;MPVLTVLPYHLEFTTQEGHEPGRAPTKDNLLVFYLPEKEEWQEAVGRMQEAGFEAVESWNPYWDAEGKGKTFEDADGWRVVLWNGAWRA
;
A
#
# COMPACT_ATOMS: atom_id res chain seq x y z
N MET A 1 -17.82 9.33 30.34
CA MET A 1 -16.47 8.94 29.85
C MET A 1 -16.68 8.36 28.46
N PRO A 2 -16.32 9.03 27.37
CA PRO A 2 -16.41 8.41 26.05
C PRO A 2 -15.39 7.28 26.02
N VAL A 3 -15.85 6.09 25.63
CA VAL A 3 -14.96 4.96 25.32
C VAL A 3 -14.05 5.44 24.20
N LEU A 4 -12.74 5.51 24.45
CA LEU A 4 -11.75 5.65 23.39
C LEU A 4 -11.93 4.42 22.50
N THR A 5 -12.48 4.62 21.30
CA THR A 5 -12.55 3.59 20.27
C THR A 5 -11.11 3.29 19.85
N VAL A 6 -10.53 2.25 20.44
CA VAL A 6 -9.23 1.75 19.99
C VAL A 6 -9.48 1.11 18.62
N LEU A 7 -8.82 1.60 17.58
CA LEU A 7 -8.88 0.97 16.26
C LEU A 7 -8.16 -0.39 16.32
N PRO A 8 -8.71 -1.44 15.68
CA PRO A 8 -8.18 -2.80 15.80
C PRO A 8 -6.82 -2.98 15.11
N TYR A 9 -6.43 -2.07 14.22
CA TYR A 9 -5.18 -2.12 13.46
C TYR A 9 -4.60 -0.71 13.26
N HIS A 10 -3.28 -0.58 13.35
CA HIS A 10 -2.54 0.63 13.00
C HIS A 10 -1.15 0.25 12.46
N LEU A 11 -0.50 1.20 11.78
CA LEU A 11 0.91 1.13 11.42
C LEU A 11 1.64 2.20 12.22
N GLU A 12 2.84 1.89 12.69
CA GLU A 12 3.73 2.82 13.36
C GLU A 12 5.03 2.93 12.55
N PHE A 13 5.46 4.17 12.30
CA PHE A 13 6.75 4.47 11.69
C PHE A 13 7.60 5.18 12.74
N THR A 14 8.80 4.67 12.98
CA THR A 14 9.78 5.26 13.90
C THR A 14 11.07 5.55 13.17
N THR A 15 11.83 6.52 13.66
CA THR A 15 13.16 6.85 13.16
C THR A 15 14.12 6.97 14.34
N GLN A 16 15.39 6.65 14.11
CA GLN A 16 16.44 6.74 15.12
C GLN A 16 17.65 7.48 14.54
N GLU A 17 18.14 8.47 15.27
CA GLU A 17 19.34 9.22 14.89
C GLU A 17 20.55 8.28 14.76
N GLY A 18 21.30 8.42 13.66
CA GLY A 18 22.48 7.58 13.37
C GLY A 18 22.15 6.16 12.89
N HIS A 19 20.88 5.84 12.64
CA HIS A 19 20.46 4.55 12.07
C HIS A 19 19.83 4.74 10.69
N GLU A 20 20.37 4.07 9.68
CA GLU A 20 19.75 3.98 8.36
C GLU A 20 18.81 2.77 8.32
N PRO A 21 17.49 2.95 8.06
CA PRO A 21 16.52 1.86 8.04
C PRO A 21 16.76 0.86 6.90
N GLY A 22 17.58 1.24 5.91
CA GLY A 22 17.83 0.45 4.71
C GLY A 22 16.65 0.49 3.75
N ARG A 23 16.47 -0.58 2.98
CA ARG A 23 15.38 -0.75 2.01
C ARG A 23 14.63 -2.04 2.31
N ALA A 24 13.39 -2.16 1.87
CA ALA A 24 12.60 -3.38 2.02
C ALA A 24 13.40 -4.62 1.55
N PRO A 25 13.44 -5.72 2.34
CA PRO A 25 14.32 -6.85 2.05
C PRO A 25 14.05 -7.53 0.70
N THR A 26 12.79 -7.53 0.26
CA THR A 26 12.37 -8.09 -1.02
C THR A 26 11.24 -7.27 -1.66
N LYS A 27 11.02 -7.45 -2.96
CA LYS A 27 9.87 -6.88 -3.68
C LYS A 27 8.55 -7.61 -3.41
N ASP A 28 8.56 -8.69 -2.64
CA ASP A 28 7.37 -9.51 -2.32
C ASP A 28 6.87 -9.25 -0.88
N ASN A 29 7.43 -8.24 -0.20
CA ASN A 29 6.92 -7.72 1.07
C ASN A 29 5.86 -6.66 0.77
N LEU A 30 4.59 -7.05 0.88
CA LEU A 30 3.46 -6.26 0.42
C LEU A 30 2.58 -5.78 1.58
N LEU A 31 2.12 -4.54 1.48
CA LEU A 31 0.92 -4.06 2.14
C LEU A 31 -0.19 -3.93 1.09
N VAL A 32 -1.22 -4.77 1.18
CA VAL A 32 -2.28 -4.83 0.17
C VAL A 32 -3.57 -4.24 0.71
N PHE A 33 -4.11 -3.25 -0.01
CA PHE A 33 -5.42 -2.67 0.26
C PHE A 33 -6.41 -3.13 -0.82
N TYR A 34 -7.45 -3.84 -0.39
CA TYR A 34 -8.55 -4.31 -1.23
C TYR A 34 -9.66 -3.26 -1.24
N LEU A 35 -9.91 -2.67 -2.41
CA LEU A 35 -10.89 -1.61 -2.64
C LEU A 35 -11.93 -2.13 -3.64
N PRO A 36 -13.07 -2.67 -3.18
CA PRO A 36 -14.05 -3.31 -4.07
C PRO A 36 -14.73 -2.32 -5.02
N GLU A 37 -14.99 -1.10 -4.55
CA GLU A 37 -15.60 -0.05 -5.35
C GLU A 37 -14.57 0.57 -6.30
N LYS A 38 -14.90 0.58 -7.59
CA LYS A 38 -13.96 0.97 -8.65
C LYS A 38 -13.59 2.44 -8.55
N GLU A 39 -14.55 3.29 -8.26
CA GLU A 39 -14.39 4.73 -8.13
C GLU A 39 -13.45 5.04 -6.96
N GLU A 40 -13.63 4.41 -5.79
CA GLU A 40 -12.75 4.58 -4.63
C GLU A 40 -11.32 4.11 -4.93
N TRP A 41 -11.17 3.02 -5.67
CA TRP A 41 -9.86 2.54 -6.12
C TRP A 41 -9.19 3.53 -7.07
N GLN A 42 -9.92 4.05 -8.06
CA GLN A 42 -9.41 5.04 -9.01
C GLN A 42 -8.97 6.32 -8.31
N GLU A 43 -9.77 6.82 -7.36
CA GLU A 43 -9.42 7.97 -6.55
C GLU A 43 -8.19 7.72 -5.68
N ALA A 44 -8.06 6.53 -5.07
CA ALA A 44 -6.89 6.18 -4.29
C ALA A 44 -5.61 6.11 -5.14
N VAL A 45 -5.69 5.52 -6.34
CA VAL A 45 -4.59 5.51 -7.32
C VAL A 45 -4.23 6.94 -7.75
N GLY A 46 -5.23 7.78 -8.04
CA GLY A 46 -5.03 9.18 -8.40
C GLY A 46 -4.30 9.95 -7.30
N ARG A 47 -4.71 9.80 -6.03
CA ARG A 47 -4.04 10.43 -4.88
C ARG A 47 -2.57 10.02 -4.75
N MET A 48 -2.24 8.76 -5.00
CA MET A 48 -0.85 8.30 -5.01
C MET A 48 -0.02 9.02 -6.10
N GLN A 49 -0.57 9.10 -7.32
CA GLN A 49 0.10 9.74 -8.45
C GLN A 49 0.25 11.25 -8.28
N GLU A 50 -0.79 11.93 -7.78
CA GLU A 50 -0.76 13.36 -7.48
C GLU A 50 0.25 13.70 -6.37
N ALA A 51 0.45 12.80 -5.41
CA ALA A 51 1.48 12.92 -4.39
C ALA A 51 2.91 12.65 -4.91
N GLY A 52 3.06 12.27 -6.19
CA GLY A 52 4.34 12.05 -6.85
C GLY A 52 4.83 10.60 -6.83
N PHE A 53 4.02 9.65 -6.37
CA PHE A 53 4.37 8.23 -6.47
C PHE A 53 4.11 7.69 -7.87
N GLU A 54 5.13 7.14 -8.48
CA GLU A 54 4.99 6.41 -9.74
C GLU A 54 4.59 4.95 -9.47
N ALA A 55 3.63 4.45 -10.23
CA ALA A 55 3.29 3.04 -10.19
C ALA A 55 4.46 2.22 -10.74
N VAL A 56 4.83 1.17 -10.03
CA VAL A 56 5.91 0.24 -10.37
C VAL A 56 5.32 -1.10 -10.77
N GLU A 57 6.03 -1.85 -11.61
CA GLU A 57 5.66 -3.24 -11.91
C GLU A 57 5.70 -4.08 -10.62
N SER A 58 4.65 -4.88 -10.42
CA SER A 58 4.58 -5.85 -9.33
C SER A 58 5.60 -6.96 -9.54
N TRP A 59 6.16 -7.48 -8.44
CA TRP A 59 7.07 -8.62 -8.53
C TRP A 59 6.34 -9.90 -8.96
N ASN A 60 5.15 -10.12 -8.39
CA ASN A 60 4.24 -11.17 -8.82
C ASN A 60 3.19 -10.57 -9.77
N PRO A 61 3.22 -10.89 -11.08
CA PRO A 61 2.32 -10.31 -12.09
C PRO A 61 0.83 -10.47 -11.79
N TYR A 62 0.45 -11.38 -10.88
CA TYR A 62 -0.89 -11.47 -10.33
C TYR A 62 -1.42 -10.10 -9.88
N TRP A 63 -0.58 -9.26 -9.26
CA TRP A 63 -1.01 -7.97 -8.72
C TRP A 63 -1.25 -6.88 -9.76
N ASP A 64 -0.73 -7.03 -10.98
CA ASP A 64 -1.06 -6.13 -12.10
C ASP A 64 -2.10 -6.76 -13.06
N ALA A 65 -2.47 -8.02 -12.81
CA ALA A 65 -3.32 -8.79 -13.70
C ALA A 65 -4.69 -8.13 -13.91
N GLU A 66 -5.20 -8.28 -15.13
CA GLU A 66 -6.53 -7.78 -15.53
C GLU A 66 -6.70 -6.25 -15.36
N GLY A 67 -5.61 -5.50 -15.13
CA GLY A 67 -5.65 -4.07 -14.85
C GLY A 67 -6.32 -3.73 -13.51
N LYS A 68 -6.41 -4.70 -12.60
CA LYS A 68 -7.12 -4.55 -11.31
C LYS A 68 -6.24 -3.99 -10.20
N GLY A 69 -4.92 -4.08 -10.30
CA GLY A 69 -4.03 -3.56 -9.28
C GLY A 69 -3.10 -2.45 -9.76
N LYS A 70 -2.64 -1.67 -8.79
CA LYS A 70 -1.53 -0.73 -8.92
C LYS A 70 -0.59 -0.91 -7.74
N THR A 71 0.67 -1.22 -8.05
CA THR A 71 1.73 -1.33 -7.05
C THR A 71 2.52 -0.03 -7.01
N PHE A 72 2.80 0.46 -5.80
CA PHE A 72 3.65 1.61 -5.53
C PHE A 72 4.77 1.19 -4.59
N GLU A 73 5.79 2.03 -4.51
CA GLU A 73 6.89 1.89 -3.57
C GLU A 73 6.83 3.05 -2.55
N ASP A 74 6.95 2.76 -1.26
CA ASP A 74 7.09 3.79 -0.23
C ASP A 74 8.54 4.33 -0.15
N ALA A 75 8.78 5.25 0.80
CA ALA A 75 10.09 5.87 0.96
C ALA A 75 11.23 4.85 1.25
N ASP A 76 10.90 3.75 1.91
CA ASP A 76 11.86 2.72 2.34
C ASP A 76 11.84 1.49 1.41
N GLY A 77 11.16 1.55 0.26
CA GLY A 77 11.17 0.46 -0.73
C GLY A 77 10.08 -0.60 -0.54
N TRP A 78 9.19 -0.46 0.45
CA TRP A 78 8.09 -1.40 0.67
C TRP A 78 7.04 -1.26 -0.41
N ARG A 79 6.39 -2.38 -0.75
CA ARG A 79 5.40 -2.41 -1.83
C ARG A 79 4.00 -2.22 -1.26
N VAL A 80 3.32 -1.18 -1.72
CA VAL A 80 1.92 -0.91 -1.41
C VAL A 80 1.09 -1.24 -2.64
N VAL A 81 0.18 -2.19 -2.52
CA VAL A 81 -0.71 -2.61 -3.61
C VAL A 81 -2.10 -2.08 -3.33
N LEU A 82 -2.64 -1.29 -4.26
CA LEU A 82 -4.06 -0.95 -4.32
C LEU A 82 -4.73 -1.91 -5.29
N TRP A 83 -5.61 -2.77 -4.81
CA TRP A 83 -6.28 -3.79 -5.62
C TRP A 83 -7.78 -3.53 -5.73
N ASN A 84 -8.30 -3.46 -6.95
CA ASN A 84 -9.73 -3.30 -7.20
C ASN A 84 -10.46 -4.65 -7.10
N GLY A 85 -11.01 -4.91 -5.93
CA GLY A 85 -11.77 -6.12 -5.63
C GLY A 85 -11.86 -6.36 -4.12
N ALA A 86 -12.82 -7.20 -3.71
CA ALA A 86 -12.96 -7.60 -2.32
C ALA A 86 -12.00 -8.75 -1.98
N TRP A 87 -11.37 -8.68 -0.80
CA TRP A 87 -10.80 -9.87 -0.19
C TRP A 87 -11.93 -10.73 0.38
N ARG A 88 -11.95 -12.01 0.02
CA ARG A 88 -12.83 -13.00 0.61
C ARG A 88 -11.95 -13.96 1.41
N ALA A 89 -12.15 -13.94 2.73
CA ALA A 89 -11.50 -14.86 3.67
C ALA A 89 -12.08 -16.27 3.55
#